data_AF-A0AAV7BAE5-F1
#
_entry.id   AF-A0AAV7BAE5-F1
#
_cell.length_a   1.000
_cell.length_b   1.000
_cell.length_c   1.000
_cell.angle_alpha   90.00
_cell.angle_beta   90.00
_cell.angle_gamma   90.00
#
_symmetry.space_group_name_H-M   'P 1'
#
loop_
_entity.id
_entity.type
_entity.pdbx_description
1 polymer ?
#
loop_
_entity_poly.entity_id
_entity_poly.type
_entity_poly.pdbx_seq_one_letter_code
_entity_poly.pdbx_strand_id
1 'polypeptide(L)'
;GEDEEFTLKLINRPILVLRGDLGFVCYHKTSNTLDANRSSYDVFQIIFNNGAYQIKGQGGKFWYISSNGTICSDGDMSEDFFFEFREYNRVAIKGKNGKYLRGDQAGTLKADAESVNGATLWEY
;
A
#
# COMPACT_ATOMS: atom_id res chain seq x y z
N GLY A 1 12.00 -16.98 -18.92
CA GLY A 1 12.54 -16.09 -19.97
C GLY A 1 11.60 -14.92 -20.13
N GLU A 2 11.94 -13.96 -20.98
CA GLU A 2 11.07 -12.81 -21.27
C GLU A 2 9.72 -13.25 -21.86
N ASP A 3 9.69 -14.38 -22.59
CA ASP A 3 8.48 -14.96 -23.18
C ASP A 3 7.49 -15.55 -22.15
N GLU A 4 7.91 -15.70 -20.90
CA GLU A 4 7.09 -16.22 -19.80
C GLU A 4 6.69 -15.12 -18.80
N GLU A 5 6.95 -13.85 -19.11
CA GLU A 5 6.54 -12.72 -18.28
C GLU A 5 5.07 -12.36 -18.52
N PHE A 6 4.30 -12.29 -17.43
CA PHE A 6 2.91 -11.86 -17.46
C PHE A 6 2.73 -10.63 -16.60
N THR A 7 2.01 -9.64 -17.14
CA THR A 7 1.60 -8.46 -16.39
C THR A 7 0.22 -8.65 -15.81
N LEU A 8 0.12 -8.71 -14.48
CA LEU A 8 -1.16 -8.73 -13.78
C LEU A 8 -1.64 -7.31 -13.50
N LYS A 9 -2.80 -6.97 -14.07
CA LYS A 9 -3.50 -5.70 -13.85
C LYS A 9 -4.86 -5.93 -13.20
N LEU A 10 -5.08 -5.29 -12.05
CA LEU A 10 -6.40 -5.18 -11.44
C LEU A 10 -7.28 -4.23 -12.29
N ILE A 11 -8.17 -4.78 -13.12
CA ILE A 11 -9.07 -4.01 -14.00
C ILE A 11 -10.43 -3.67 -13.35
N ASN A 12 -10.88 -4.44 -12.35
CA ASN A 12 -12.19 -4.29 -11.69
C ASN A 12 -12.11 -3.59 -10.32
N ARG A 13 -10.98 -2.94 -10.02
CA ARG A 13 -10.71 -2.24 -8.75
C ARG A 13 -9.92 -0.95 -9.03
N PRO A 14 -10.54 0.10 -9.61
CA PRO A 14 -9.88 1.40 -9.72
C PRO A 14 -9.64 2.06 -8.35
N ILE A 15 -10.24 1.48 -7.30
CA ILE A 15 -10.15 1.90 -5.92
C ILE A 15 -9.56 0.78 -5.04
N LEU A 16 -8.83 1.17 -4.01
CA LEU A 16 -8.13 0.31 -3.06
C LEU A 16 -8.62 0.63 -1.65
N VAL A 17 -9.05 -0.41 -0.93
CA VAL A 17 -9.32 -0.39 0.51
C VAL A 17 -8.44 -1.46 1.11
N LEU A 18 -7.63 -1.13 2.13
CA LEU A 18 -6.74 -2.10 2.75
C LEU A 18 -7.18 -2.39 4.17
N ARG A 19 -7.32 -3.67 4.51
CA ARG A 19 -7.55 -4.12 5.89
C ARG A 19 -6.48 -5.12 6.31
N GLY A 20 -5.76 -4.82 7.37
CA GLY A 20 -4.84 -5.73 8.04
C GLY A 20 -5.42 -6.25 9.35
N ASP A 21 -4.60 -6.96 10.12
CA ASP A 21 -5.00 -7.60 11.39
C ASP A 21 -5.53 -6.60 12.44
N LEU A 22 -5.03 -5.36 12.41
CA LEU A 22 -5.38 -4.33 13.40
C LEU A 22 -6.51 -3.40 12.94
N GLY A 23 -6.96 -3.51 11.69
CA GLY A 23 -8.00 -2.66 11.12
C GLY A 23 -7.68 -2.17 9.71
N PHE A 24 -8.38 -1.11 9.30
CA PHE A 24 -8.24 -0.51 7.98
C PHE A 24 -7.13 0.53 7.93
N VAL A 25 -6.62 0.74 6.71
CA VAL A 25 -5.74 1.85 6.38
C VAL A 25 -6.55 3.13 6.11
N CYS A 26 -6.19 4.22 6.78
CA CYS A 26 -6.83 5.54 6.65
C CYS A 26 -5.82 6.69 6.73
N TYR A 27 -6.25 7.88 6.32
CA TYR A 27 -5.53 9.11 6.63
C TYR A 27 -5.45 9.33 8.14
N HIS A 28 -4.26 9.68 8.62
CA HIS A 28 -4.13 10.21 9.96
C HIS A 28 -4.79 11.60 10.04
N LYS A 29 -5.47 11.89 11.15
CA LYS A 29 -6.34 13.09 11.24
C LYS A 29 -5.61 14.43 11.20
N THR A 30 -4.34 14.45 11.60
CA THR A 30 -3.60 15.71 11.84
C THR A 30 -2.22 15.72 11.19
N SER A 31 -1.91 14.75 10.34
CA SER A 31 -0.62 14.68 9.63
C SER A 31 -0.83 14.07 8.24
N ASN A 32 0.23 14.04 7.46
CA ASN A 32 0.27 13.42 6.14
C ASN A 32 0.49 11.90 6.17
N THR A 33 0.58 11.29 7.35
CA THR A 33 0.83 9.85 7.51
C THR A 33 -0.47 9.05 7.40
N LEU A 34 -0.34 7.73 7.32
CA LEU A 34 -1.48 6.82 7.30
C LEU A 34 -1.50 5.94 8.55
N ASP A 35 -2.70 5.72 9.07
CA ASP A 35 -2.98 4.77 10.15
C ASP A 35 -3.38 3.42 9.54
N ALA A 36 -3.11 2.33 10.24
CA ALA A 36 -3.39 0.94 9.85
C ALA A 36 -4.17 0.16 10.92
N ASN A 37 -4.82 0.88 11.85
CA ASN A 37 -5.53 0.32 13.01
C ASN A 37 -6.94 0.92 13.19
N ARG A 38 -7.58 1.36 12.09
CA ARG A 38 -8.84 2.09 12.14
C ARG A 38 -10.04 1.17 11.94
N SER A 39 -11.17 1.51 12.56
CA SER A 39 -12.43 0.76 12.44
C SER A 39 -13.28 1.14 11.23
N SER A 40 -13.00 2.31 10.64
CA SER A 40 -13.54 2.79 9.37
C SER A 40 -12.49 2.66 8.28
N TYR A 41 -12.88 2.64 7.01
CA TYR A 41 -11.96 2.59 5.88
C TYR A 41 -11.92 3.92 5.11
N ASP A 42 -10.75 4.25 4.56
CA ASP A 42 -10.64 5.21 3.46
C ASP A 42 -10.46 4.49 2.13
N VAL A 43 -10.75 5.20 1.05
CA VAL A 43 -10.65 4.70 -0.32
C VAL A 43 -9.52 5.42 -1.03
N PHE A 44 -8.57 4.64 -1.56
CA PHE A 44 -7.45 5.14 -2.35
C PHE A 44 -7.66 4.80 -3.83
N GLN A 45 -7.01 5.51 -4.73
CA GLN A 45 -7.00 5.16 -6.16
C GLN A 45 -5.69 4.49 -6.52
N ILE A 46 -5.72 3.51 -7.41
CA ILE A 46 -4.51 2.87 -7.94
C ILE A 46 -4.36 3.14 -9.42
N ILE A 47 -3.14 3.48 -9.83
CA ILE A 47 -2.77 3.67 -11.23
C ILE A 47 -1.71 2.62 -11.55
N PHE A 48 -2.04 1.75 -12.49
CA PHE A 48 -1.11 0.74 -12.96
C PHE A 48 -0.12 1.34 -13.97
N ASN A 49 1.17 1.11 -13.77
CA ASN A 49 2.23 1.51 -14.68
C ASN A 49 3.33 0.44 -14.75
N ASN A 50 3.44 -0.24 -15.89
CA ASN A 50 4.53 -1.18 -16.20
C ASN A 50 4.89 -2.19 -15.08
N GLY A 51 3.88 -2.84 -14.50
CA GLY A 51 4.05 -3.86 -13.44
C GLY A 51 3.99 -3.31 -12.01
N ALA A 52 4.08 -1.98 -11.86
CA ALA A 52 3.94 -1.30 -10.59
C ALA A 52 2.57 -0.60 -10.45
N TYR A 53 2.25 -0.22 -9.22
CA TYR A 53 1.07 0.52 -8.83
C TYR A 53 1.49 1.80 -8.14
N GLN A 54 0.91 2.92 -8.57
CA GLN A 54 1.00 4.20 -7.90
C GLN A 54 -0.30 4.40 -7.13
N ILE A 55 -0.20 4.73 -5.85
CA ILE A 55 -1.36 4.89 -4.97
C ILE A 55 -1.62 6.38 -4.77
N LYS A 56 -2.81 6.83 -5.15
CA LYS A 56 -3.28 8.20 -4.93
C LYS A 56 -4.25 8.26 -3.76
N GLY A 57 -4.02 9.26 -2.92
CA GLY A 57 -4.92 9.64 -1.86
C GLY A 57 -5.76 10.88 -2.18
N GLN A 58 -6.17 11.59 -1.13
CA GLN A 58 -7.02 12.76 -1.20
C GLN A 58 -6.33 13.91 -1.95
N GLY A 59 -7.11 14.71 -2.68
CA GLY A 59 -6.60 15.87 -3.41
C GLY A 59 -5.65 15.51 -4.57
N GLY A 60 -5.64 14.25 -5.01
CA GLY A 60 -4.79 13.79 -6.11
C GLY A 60 -3.31 13.59 -5.75
N LYS A 61 -2.97 13.70 -4.46
CA LYS A 61 -1.63 13.46 -3.93
C LYS A 61 -1.29 11.98 -3.91
N PHE A 62 -0.01 11.66 -4.02
CA PHE A 62 0.51 10.31 -4.06
C PHE A 62 1.00 9.84 -2.71
N TRP A 63 0.93 8.53 -2.52
CA TRP A 63 1.68 7.85 -1.48
C TRP A 63 3.18 7.85 -1.82
N TYR A 64 4.00 8.01 -0.79
CA TYR A 64 5.45 7.85 -0.87
C TYR A 64 6.01 7.30 0.44
N ILE A 65 7.23 6.79 0.37
CA ILE A 65 7.97 6.26 1.52
C ILE A 65 8.95 7.32 1.99
N SER A 66 8.73 7.86 3.18
CA SER A 66 9.69 8.78 3.81
C SER A 66 10.99 8.07 4.20
N SER A 67 12.04 8.82 4.55
CA SER A 67 13.38 8.28 4.84
C SER A 67 13.42 7.26 6.00
N ASN A 68 12.45 7.30 6.91
CA ASN A 68 12.35 6.35 8.03
C ASN A 68 11.39 5.17 7.74
N GLY A 69 10.93 5.02 6.50
CA GLY A 69 10.01 3.97 6.08
C GLY A 69 8.52 4.26 6.32
N THR A 70 8.16 5.41 6.89
CA THR A 70 6.75 5.79 7.09
C THR A 70 6.09 6.11 5.75
N ILE A 71 4.87 5.59 5.54
CA ILE A 71 4.05 5.94 4.38
C ILE A 71 3.34 7.28 4.65
N CYS A 72 3.55 8.21 3.72
CA CYS A 72 2.91 9.52 3.69
C CYS A 72 2.06 9.65 2.42
N SER A 73 1.04 10.50 2.44
CA SER A 73 0.05 10.62 1.35
C SER A 73 -0.10 12.02 0.76
N ASP A 74 0.89 12.91 0.96
CA ASP A 74 0.89 14.29 0.45
C ASP A 74 1.90 14.51 -0.70
N GLY A 75 2.39 13.44 -1.32
CA GLY A 75 3.40 13.51 -2.37
C GLY A 75 2.89 14.13 -3.67
N ASP A 76 3.69 15.00 -4.28
CA ASP A 76 3.45 15.54 -5.64
C ASP A 76 3.93 14.59 -6.74
N MET A 77 4.89 13.71 -6.42
CA MET A 77 5.44 12.72 -7.33
C MET A 77 4.96 11.33 -6.93
N SER A 78 4.66 10.50 -7.92
CA SER A 78 4.28 9.11 -7.72
C SER A 78 5.48 8.25 -7.32
N GLU A 79 5.26 7.30 -6.41
CA GLU A 79 6.18 6.20 -6.16
C GLU A 79 5.56 4.85 -6.54
N ASP A 80 6.43 3.92 -6.92
CA ASP A 80 6.03 2.57 -7.33
C ASP A 80 5.89 1.65 -6.10
N PHE A 81 4.76 0.95 -6.09
CA PHE A 81 4.47 -0.15 -5.18
C PHE A 81 4.18 -1.42 -5.99
N PHE A 82 4.61 -2.57 -5.47
CA PHE A 82 4.46 -3.86 -6.14
C PHE A 82 3.52 -4.75 -5.34
N PHE A 83 2.50 -5.27 -6.02
CA PHE A 83 1.45 -6.08 -5.38
C PHE A 83 1.78 -7.55 -5.61
N GLU A 84 1.98 -8.28 -4.50
CA GLU A 84 2.22 -9.72 -4.51
C GLU A 84 0.98 -10.43 -3.96
N PHE A 85 0.23 -11.11 -4.84
CA PHE A 85 -0.97 -11.86 -4.48
C PHE A 85 -0.57 -13.20 -3.90
N ARG A 86 -0.56 -13.29 -2.56
CA ARG A 86 -0.03 -14.46 -1.84
C ARG A 86 -1.13 -15.44 -1.42
N GLU A 87 -2.31 -14.93 -1.10
CA GLU A 87 -3.43 -15.73 -0.62
C GLU A 87 -4.77 -15.25 -1.18
N TYR A 88 -5.83 -16.05 -1.00
CA TYR A 88 -7.16 -15.67 -1.44
C TYR A 88 -7.59 -14.35 -0.77
N ASN A 89 -7.88 -13.34 -1.60
CA ASN A 89 -8.23 -11.97 -1.20
C ASN A 89 -7.19 -11.23 -0.34
N ARG A 90 -5.93 -11.68 -0.27
CA ARG A 90 -4.87 -10.96 0.46
C ARG A 90 -3.66 -10.68 -0.41
N VAL A 91 -3.15 -9.45 -0.28
CA VAL A 91 -1.98 -8.95 -1.02
C VAL A 91 -0.90 -8.49 -0.06
N ALA A 92 0.35 -8.82 -0.37
CA ALA A 92 1.50 -8.13 0.23
C ALA A 92 1.89 -6.96 -0.69
N ILE A 93 2.10 -5.78 -0.11
CA ILE A 93 2.49 -4.59 -0.87
C ILE A 93 3.94 -4.28 -0.55
N LYS A 94 4.80 -4.30 -1.57
CA LYS A 94 6.22 -3.99 -1.46
C LYS A 94 6.49 -2.60 -2.00
N GLY A 95 7.15 -1.77 -1.21
CA GLY A 95 7.58 -0.44 -1.64
C GLY A 95 8.80 -0.48 -2.54
N LYS A 96 9.09 0.62 -3.25
CA LYS A 96 10.32 0.80 -4.04
C LYS A 96 11.61 0.58 -3.23
N ASN A 97 11.54 0.71 -1.91
CA ASN A 97 12.67 0.45 -1.00
C ASN A 97 12.92 -1.05 -0.74
N GLY A 98 12.15 -1.93 -1.38
CA GLY A 98 12.30 -3.38 -1.27
C GLY A 98 11.64 -3.99 -0.03
N LYS A 99 10.90 -3.20 0.77
CA LYS A 99 10.30 -3.63 2.03
C LYS A 99 8.78 -3.70 1.94
N TYR A 100 8.15 -4.54 2.76
CA TYR A 100 6.71 -4.73 2.78
C TYR A 100 6.02 -3.76 3.73
N LEU A 101 4.80 -3.37 3.35
CA LEU A 101 3.92 -2.55 4.17
C LEU A 101 3.40 -3.34 5.38
N ARG A 102 3.44 -2.75 6.57
CA ARG A 102 2.79 -3.20 7.80
C ARG A 102 2.34 -2.01 8.65
N GLY A 103 1.42 -2.25 9.58
CA GLY A 103 1.21 -1.35 10.72
C GLY A 103 2.34 -1.51 11.74
N ASP A 104 2.85 -0.41 12.29
CA ASP A 104 3.74 -0.46 13.45
C ASP A 104 2.99 -0.55 14.78
N GLN A 105 3.72 -0.57 15.90
CA GLN A 105 3.11 -0.71 17.23
C GLN A 105 2.19 0.47 17.59
N ALA A 106 2.41 1.65 17.01
CA ALA A 106 1.53 2.80 17.17
C ALA A 106 0.36 2.79 16.18
N GLY A 107 0.36 1.84 15.23
CA GLY A 107 -0.62 1.74 14.15
C GLY A 107 -0.29 2.61 12.95
N THR A 108 0.90 3.21 12.88
CA THR A 108 1.32 3.96 11.68
C THR A 108 1.72 2.98 10.57
N LEU A 109 1.29 3.25 9.35
CA LEU A 109 1.65 2.44 8.19
C LEU A 109 3.11 2.69 7.79
N LYS A 110 3.89 1.62 7.70
CA LYS A 110 5.32 1.64 7.33
C LYS A 110 5.65 0.60 6.27
N ALA A 111 6.57 0.93 5.38
CA ALA A 111 7.25 0.00 4.48
C ALA A 111 8.63 -0.34 5.05
N ASP A 112 8.67 -1.13 6.12
CA ASP A 112 9.91 -1.48 6.82
C ASP A 112 10.06 -2.98 7.13
N ALA A 113 9.12 -3.82 6.69
CA ALA A 113 9.19 -5.26 6.90
C ALA A 113 10.03 -5.98 5.82
N GLU A 114 10.89 -6.91 6.24
CA GLU A 114 11.81 -7.64 5.35
C GLU A 114 11.17 -8.90 4.72
N SER A 115 10.06 -9.38 5.28
CA SER A 115 9.42 -10.64 4.86
C SER A 115 7.90 -10.55 4.90
N VAL A 116 7.25 -11.41 4.11
CA VAL A 116 5.81 -11.55 4.12
C VAL A 116 5.38 -12.43 5.30
N ASN A 117 4.50 -11.91 6.14
CA ASN A 117 3.79 -12.61 7.21
C ASN A 117 2.39 -11.98 7.41
N GLY A 118 1.62 -12.44 8.41
CA GLY A 118 0.27 -11.94 8.69
C GLY A 118 0.17 -10.41 8.78
N ALA A 119 1.11 -9.75 9.47
CA ALA A 119 1.10 -8.31 9.66
C ALA A 119 1.42 -7.49 8.39
N THR A 120 1.83 -8.15 7.30
CA THR A 120 2.15 -7.53 6.00
C THR A 120 1.14 -7.89 4.90
N LEU A 121 0.13 -8.68 5.24
CA LEU A 121 -0.92 -9.08 4.31
C LEU A 121 -2.16 -8.20 4.52
N TRP A 122 -2.72 -7.74 3.41
CA TRP A 122 -3.85 -6.82 3.41
C TRP A 122 -4.99 -7.42 2.59
N GLU A 123 -6.19 -7.46 3.16
CA GLU A 123 -7.42 -7.67 2.38
C GLU A 123 -7.65 -6.43 1.48
N TYR A 124 -8.06 -6.64 0.22
CA TYR A 124 -8.16 -5.60 -0.82
C TYR A 124 -9.45 -5.64 -1.67
#